data_AF-M6F296-F1
#
_entry.id   AF-M6F296-F1
#
_cell.length_a   1.000
_cell.length_b   1.000
_cell.length_c   1.000
_cell.angle_alpha   90.00
_cell.angle_beta   90.00
_cell.angle_gamma   90.00
#
_symmetry.space_group_name_H-M   'P 1'
#
loop_
_entity.id
_entity.type
_entity.pdbx_description
1 polymer ?
#
loop_
_entity_poly.entity_id
_entity_poly.type
_entity_poly.pdbx_seq_one_letter_code
_entity_poly.pdbx_strand_id
1 'polypeptide(L)'
;MKNLAFRFLLIFAVFISFPLLGAQTILLKNGTSLKGDVTGQNEKVITVRTAEGETQTISKRSILKVIYRDVNENEAKRIRQEEEIKIQEAKSVEDKKKIEDEAIRSSFETKTTGSRNRWSLVWRSAVFPGWGHYKSDRKKIGIVYGSLFWSGVILTLIVSDRVGEKKSEYENSARIGQISDYALIREMIVHEKRSEYKKSIDDYQNLTMGTVLVYLIQLTHSYFTGIDWEKEEIAITPQGSILKKGIQLDSMKETNFLNSESRAFDWKTEVRYSWFF
;
A
#
# COMPACT_ATOMS: atom_id res chain seq x y z
N MET A 1 -20.60 15.90 91.89
CA MET A 1 -20.02 15.24 90.71
C MET A 1 -20.66 13.88 90.39
N LYS A 2 -22.00 13.71 90.49
CA LYS A 2 -22.67 12.42 90.21
C LYS A 2 -23.59 12.42 88.96
N ASN A 3 -23.89 13.59 88.40
CA ASN A 3 -24.87 13.71 87.30
C ASN A 3 -24.25 14.02 85.91
N LEU A 4 -22.96 14.32 85.85
CA LEU A 4 -22.27 14.65 84.59
C LEU A 4 -21.76 13.38 83.87
N ALA A 5 -21.26 12.40 84.62
CA ALA A 5 -20.81 11.11 84.08
C ALA A 5 -21.97 10.28 83.50
N PHE A 6 -23.17 10.36 84.09
CA PHE A 6 -24.35 9.63 83.60
C PHE A 6 -24.89 10.19 82.27
N ARG A 7 -24.75 11.49 82.02
CA ARG A 7 -25.17 12.14 80.77
C ARG A 7 -24.21 11.85 79.60
N PHE A 8 -22.92 11.68 79.86
CA PHE A 8 -21.95 11.25 78.83
C PHE A 8 -22.06 9.76 78.50
N LEU A 9 -22.43 8.92 79.46
CA LEU A 9 -22.64 7.48 79.24
C LEU A 9 -23.89 7.19 78.39
N LEU A 10 -24.92 8.05 78.47
CA LEU A 10 -26.13 7.95 77.63
C LEU A 10 -25.93 8.41 76.18
N ILE A 11 -24.99 9.32 75.90
CA ILE A 11 -24.71 9.80 74.54
C ILE A 11 -23.78 8.83 73.78
N PHE A 12 -22.90 8.12 74.48
CA PHE A 12 -22.08 7.06 73.88
C PHE A 12 -22.89 5.79 73.55
N ALA A 13 -23.95 5.51 74.31
CA ALA A 13 -24.82 4.36 74.08
C ALA A 13 -25.75 4.50 72.85
N VAL A 14 -25.98 5.71 72.34
CA VAL A 14 -26.86 5.96 71.18
C VAL A 14 -26.12 5.81 69.84
N PHE A 15 -24.78 5.76 69.83
CA PHE A 15 -23.99 5.56 68.61
C PHE A 15 -23.65 4.10 68.26
N ILE A 16 -23.97 3.13 69.12
CA ILE A 16 -23.56 1.72 68.94
C ILE A 16 -24.63 0.83 68.29
N SER A 17 -25.85 1.34 68.05
CA SER A 17 -26.96 0.50 67.60
C SER A 17 -27.55 0.95 66.25
N PHE A 18 -26.71 0.99 65.21
CA PHE A 18 -27.20 0.81 63.84
C PHE A 18 -26.65 -0.51 63.29
N PRO A 19 -27.39 -1.61 63.37
CA PRO A 19 -27.06 -2.77 62.55
C PRO A 19 -27.27 -2.39 61.09
N LEU A 20 -26.19 -2.29 60.32
CA LEU A 20 -26.22 -2.38 58.85
C LEU A 20 -26.58 -3.81 58.40
N LEU A 21 -27.59 -4.43 59.02
CA LEU A 21 -28.11 -5.73 58.62
C LEU A 21 -29.16 -5.51 57.51
N GLY A 22 -28.68 -5.02 56.37
CA GLY A 22 -29.46 -5.00 55.14
C GLY A 22 -29.13 -6.23 54.31
N ALA A 23 -30.13 -7.03 53.93
CA ALA A 23 -29.94 -8.09 52.95
C ALA A 23 -29.41 -7.49 51.63
N GLN A 24 -28.33 -8.08 51.09
CA GLN A 24 -27.75 -7.64 49.82
C GLN A 24 -28.50 -8.32 48.66
N THR A 25 -28.71 -7.59 47.56
CA THR A 25 -29.38 -8.13 46.38
C THR A 25 -28.35 -8.41 45.28
N ILE A 26 -28.23 -9.68 44.89
CA ILE A 26 -27.33 -10.13 43.82
C ILE A 26 -28.16 -10.37 42.57
N LEU A 27 -27.89 -9.59 41.52
CA LEU A 27 -28.53 -9.75 40.22
C LEU A 27 -27.72 -10.73 39.37
N LEU A 28 -28.39 -11.78 38.90
CA LEU A 28 -27.79 -12.81 38.06
C LEU A 28 -28.09 -12.53 36.58
N LYS A 29 -27.18 -12.94 35.68
CA LYS A 29 -27.30 -12.79 34.22
C LYS A 29 -28.47 -13.58 33.61
N ASN A 30 -28.98 -14.58 34.33
CA ASN A 30 -30.14 -15.36 33.93
C ASN A 30 -31.50 -14.68 34.27
N GLY A 31 -31.47 -13.48 34.86
CA GLY A 31 -32.68 -12.73 35.21
C GLY A 31 -33.23 -13.00 36.61
N THR A 32 -32.61 -13.87 37.41
CA THR A 32 -32.99 -14.08 38.82
C THR A 32 -32.27 -13.10 39.77
N SER A 33 -32.83 -12.85 40.94
CA SER A 33 -32.22 -12.02 41.99
C SER A 33 -32.20 -12.79 43.30
N LEU A 34 -31.03 -12.90 43.92
CA LEU A 34 -30.86 -13.55 45.21
C LEU A 34 -30.70 -12.48 46.29
N LYS A 35 -31.47 -12.61 47.39
CA LYS A 35 -31.32 -11.77 48.57
C LYS A 35 -30.62 -12.57 49.67
N GLY A 36 -29.52 -12.05 50.19
CA GLY A 36 -28.76 -12.72 51.24
C GLY A 36 -27.54 -11.91 51.67
N ASP A 37 -26.86 -12.37 52.71
CA ASP A 37 -25.64 -11.75 53.22
C ASP A 37 -24.40 -12.42 52.61
N VAL A 38 -23.43 -11.64 52.15
CA VAL A 38 -22.22 -12.16 51.51
C VAL A 38 -21.19 -12.49 52.59
N THR A 39 -21.04 -13.78 52.90
CA THR A 39 -20.19 -14.26 53.99
C THR A 39 -18.75 -14.52 53.58
N GLY A 40 -18.49 -14.73 52.29
CA GLY A 40 -17.14 -14.99 51.79
C GLY A 40 -17.00 -14.76 50.29
N GLN A 41 -15.83 -14.32 49.87
CA GLN A 41 -15.53 -14.02 48.47
C GLN A 41 -14.17 -14.60 48.07
N ASN A 42 -14.13 -15.27 46.92
CA ASN A 42 -12.90 -15.80 46.31
C ASN A 42 -12.75 -15.23 44.87
N GLU A 43 -11.64 -15.47 44.17
CA GLU A 43 -11.39 -14.93 42.82
C GLU A 43 -12.46 -15.29 41.79
N LYS A 44 -13.08 -16.47 41.92
CA LYS A 44 -14.04 -17.02 40.96
C LYS A 44 -15.47 -17.15 41.49
N VAL A 45 -15.67 -17.15 42.81
CA VAL A 45 -16.97 -17.45 43.44
C VAL A 45 -17.30 -16.49 44.59
N ILE A 46 -18.60 -16.34 44.88
CA ILE A 46 -19.16 -15.61 46.01
C ILE A 46 -20.05 -16.57 46.80
N THR A 47 -19.90 -16.58 48.13
CA THR A 47 -20.70 -17.39 49.04
C THR A 47 -21.70 -16.49 49.75
N VAL A 48 -22.98 -16.84 49.65
CA VAL A 48 -24.11 -16.02 50.10
C VAL A 48 -24.95 -16.83 51.08
N ARG A 49 -25.31 -16.23 52.21
CA ARG A 49 -26.23 -16.80 53.19
C ARG A 49 -27.64 -16.25 52.95
N THR A 50 -28.56 -17.11 52.55
CA THR A 50 -29.95 -16.75 52.30
C THR A 50 -30.69 -16.51 53.63
N ALA A 51 -31.81 -15.79 53.61
CA ALA A 51 -32.64 -15.53 54.80
C ALA A 51 -33.13 -16.81 55.51
N GLU A 52 -33.17 -17.93 54.78
CA GLU A 52 -33.54 -19.27 55.27
C GLU A 52 -32.38 -20.00 55.97
N GLY A 53 -31.20 -19.38 56.08
CA GLY A 53 -30.02 -19.92 56.76
C GLY A 53 -29.10 -20.78 55.90
N GLU A 54 -29.52 -21.14 54.68
CA GLU A 54 -28.72 -21.90 53.72
C GLU A 54 -27.58 -21.08 53.10
N THR A 55 -26.45 -21.75 52.82
CA THR A 55 -25.27 -21.14 52.20
C THR A 55 -25.16 -21.58 50.75
N GLN A 56 -25.27 -20.64 49.81
CA GLN A 56 -25.17 -20.90 48.38
C GLN A 56 -23.89 -20.30 47.79
N THR A 57 -23.17 -21.09 47.00
CA THR A 57 -21.95 -20.66 46.30
C THR A 57 -22.27 -20.35 44.83
N ILE A 58 -22.08 -19.10 44.42
CA ILE A 58 -22.39 -18.59 43.09
C ILE A 58 -21.10 -18.20 42.36
N SER A 59 -21.00 -18.54 41.08
CA SER A 59 -19.89 -18.12 40.22
C SER A 59 -19.97 -16.63 39.89
N LYS A 60 -18.86 -15.91 39.99
CA LYS A 60 -18.79 -14.49 39.59
C LYS A 60 -19.11 -14.27 38.11
N ARG A 61 -18.93 -15.29 37.27
CA ARG A 61 -19.24 -15.23 35.82
C ARG A 61 -20.74 -15.11 35.55
N SER A 62 -21.58 -15.66 36.43
CA SER A 62 -23.05 -15.63 36.31
C SER A 62 -23.68 -14.41 36.98
N ILE A 63 -22.90 -13.58 37.67
CA ILE A 63 -23.38 -12.36 38.32
C ILE A 63 -23.35 -11.20 37.33
N LEU A 64 -24.44 -10.45 37.27
CA LEU A 64 -24.53 -9.20 36.52
C LEU A 64 -24.06 -8.03 37.40
N LYS A 65 -24.60 -7.91 38.62
CA LYS A 65 -24.24 -6.84 39.56
C LYS A 65 -24.60 -7.21 41.00
N VAL A 66 -23.77 -6.79 41.97
CA VAL A 66 -24.06 -6.92 43.41
C VAL A 66 -24.48 -5.56 43.93
N ILE A 67 -25.62 -5.48 44.62
CA ILE A 67 -26.16 -4.24 45.17
C ILE A 67 -26.30 -4.39 46.69
N TYR A 68 -25.60 -3.52 47.42
CA TYR A 68 -25.59 -3.49 48.90
C TYR A 68 -26.81 -2.75 49.47
N ARG A 69 -28.00 -3.04 48.94
CA ARG A 69 -29.30 -2.52 49.37
C ARG A 69 -30.39 -3.52 48.96
N ASP A 70 -31.50 -3.55 49.70
CA ASP A 70 -32.70 -4.23 49.23
C ASP A 70 -33.35 -3.43 48.09
N VAL A 71 -33.42 -4.03 46.91
CA VAL A 71 -33.92 -3.40 45.68
C VAL A 71 -35.23 -4.06 45.28
N ASN A 72 -36.26 -3.26 45.01
CA ASN A 72 -37.55 -3.73 44.52
C ASN A 72 -37.42 -4.28 43.07
N GLU A 73 -38.26 -5.23 42.67
CA GLU A 73 -38.19 -5.91 41.35
C GLU A 73 -38.19 -4.95 40.16
N ASN A 74 -38.91 -3.83 40.25
CA ASN A 74 -38.98 -2.82 39.19
C ASN A 74 -37.66 -2.04 39.05
N GLU A 75 -36.95 -1.79 40.15
CA GLU A 75 -35.67 -1.11 40.15
C GLU A 75 -34.54 -2.05 39.70
N ALA A 76 -34.63 -3.34 40.06
CA ALA A 76 -33.74 -4.38 39.55
C ALA A 76 -33.82 -4.55 38.03
N LYS A 77 -35.02 -4.44 37.43
CA LYS A 77 -35.21 -4.48 35.97
C LYS A 77 -34.56 -3.29 35.25
N ARG A 78 -34.72 -2.08 35.78
CA ARG A 78 -34.12 -0.86 35.19
C ARG A 78 -32.59 -0.92 35.20
N ILE A 79 -32.01 -1.41 36.29
CA ILE A 79 -30.55 -1.59 36.42
C ILE A 79 -30.02 -2.64 35.43
N ARG A 80 -30.79 -3.69 35.12
CA ARG A 80 -30.41 -4.69 34.10
C ARG A 80 -30.32 -4.08 32.71
N GLN A 81 -31.33 -3.30 32.33
CA GLN A 81 -31.37 -2.65 31.01
C GLN A 81 -30.18 -1.70 30.84
N GLU A 82 -29.88 -0.89 31.87
CA GLU A 82 -28.73 0.02 31.83
C GLU A 82 -27.38 -0.71 31.73
N GLU A 83 -27.22 -1.85 32.40
CA GLU A 83 -25.97 -2.62 32.37
C GLU A 83 -25.81 -3.40 31.05
N GLU A 84 -26.90 -3.95 30.50
CA GLU A 84 -26.90 -4.62 29.20
C GLU A 84 -26.57 -3.65 28.07
N ILE A 85 -27.10 -2.42 28.10
CA ILE A 85 -26.78 -1.36 27.12
C ILE A 85 -25.28 -1.03 27.17
N LYS A 86 -24.70 -0.84 28.36
CA LYS A 86 -23.27 -0.55 28.52
C LYS A 86 -22.37 -1.67 28.00
N ILE A 87 -22.75 -2.93 28.23
CA ILE A 87 -22.01 -4.08 27.72
C ILE A 87 -22.11 -4.16 26.19
N GLN A 88 -23.27 -3.84 25.61
CA GLN A 88 -23.47 -3.82 24.16
C GLN A 88 -22.69 -2.70 23.47
N GLU A 89 -22.66 -1.50 24.06
CA GLU A 89 -21.86 -0.37 23.58
C GLU A 89 -20.36 -0.69 23.64
N ALA A 90 -19.87 -1.27 24.74
CA ALA A 90 -18.47 -1.66 24.89
C ALA A 90 -18.04 -2.69 23.84
N LYS A 91 -18.87 -3.71 23.59
CA LYS A 91 -18.62 -4.72 22.53
C LYS A 91 -18.60 -4.10 21.13
N SER A 92 -19.54 -3.21 20.83
CA SER A 92 -19.61 -2.51 19.53
C SER A 92 -18.36 -1.66 19.26
N VAL A 93 -17.81 -1.00 20.28
CA VAL A 93 -16.56 -0.23 20.17
C VAL A 93 -15.34 -1.16 19.97
N GLU A 94 -15.28 -2.28 20.66
CA GLU A 94 -14.18 -3.25 20.53
C GLU A 94 -14.21 -3.95 19.16
N ASP A 95 -15.38 -4.29 18.65
CA ASP A 95 -15.55 -4.89 17.32
C ASP A 95 -15.18 -3.90 16.21
N LYS A 96 -15.57 -2.61 16.34
CA LYS A 96 -15.14 -1.56 15.41
C LYS A 96 -13.62 -1.38 15.40
N LYS A 97 -12.97 -1.39 16.56
CA LYS A 97 -11.50 -1.32 16.65
C LYS A 97 -10.82 -2.53 16.01
N LYS A 98 -11.34 -3.74 16.23
CA LYS A 98 -10.83 -4.97 15.58
C LYS A 98 -10.99 -4.92 14.07
N ILE A 99 -12.12 -4.43 13.57
CA ILE A 99 -12.36 -4.25 12.13
C ILE A 99 -11.44 -3.18 11.54
N GLU A 100 -11.21 -2.07 12.24
CA GLU A 100 -10.26 -1.02 11.83
C GLU A 100 -8.82 -1.56 11.82
N ASP A 101 -8.40 -2.27 12.86
CA ASP A 101 -7.08 -2.89 12.95
C ASP A 101 -6.87 -3.99 11.89
N GLU A 102 -7.90 -4.80 11.60
CA GLU A 102 -7.88 -5.80 10.52
C GLU A 102 -7.90 -5.16 9.14
N ALA A 103 -8.66 -4.08 8.92
CA ALA A 103 -8.67 -3.33 7.67
C ALA A 103 -7.33 -2.62 7.41
N ILE A 104 -6.72 -2.07 8.47
CA ILE A 104 -5.37 -1.50 8.43
C ILE A 104 -4.37 -2.61 8.07
N ARG A 105 -4.36 -3.75 8.77
CA ARG A 105 -3.46 -4.89 8.48
C ARG A 105 -3.64 -5.45 7.06
N SER A 106 -4.88 -5.59 6.60
CA SER A 106 -5.23 -6.02 5.24
C SER A 106 -4.72 -5.06 4.17
N SER A 107 -4.81 -3.73 4.40
CA SER A 107 -4.28 -2.73 3.48
C SER A 107 -2.75 -2.73 3.37
N PHE A 108 -2.06 -3.23 4.40
CA PHE A 108 -0.61 -3.35 4.46
C PHE A 108 -0.09 -4.74 4.08
N GLU A 109 -0.93 -5.67 3.60
CA GLU A 109 -0.44 -6.94 3.07
C GLU A 109 0.52 -6.66 1.90
N THR A 110 1.81 -6.74 2.23
CA THR A 110 2.93 -6.72 1.30
C THR A 110 2.69 -7.86 0.32
N LYS A 111 2.27 -7.54 -0.91
CA LYS A 111 2.11 -8.55 -1.96
C LYS A 111 3.46 -9.21 -2.18
N THR A 112 3.64 -10.37 -1.54
CA THR A 112 4.83 -11.22 -1.64
C THR A 112 4.98 -11.63 -3.11
N THR A 113 5.93 -10.99 -3.79
CA THR A 113 6.92 -11.46 -4.79
C THR A 113 6.63 -12.63 -5.76
N GLY A 114 5.46 -13.27 -5.77
CA GLY A 114 5.18 -14.48 -6.57
C GLY A 114 4.75 -14.23 -8.02
N SER A 115 4.40 -13.00 -8.40
CA SER A 115 3.92 -12.68 -9.76
C SER A 115 4.99 -12.05 -10.66
N ARG A 116 6.15 -11.66 -10.12
CA ARG A 116 7.15 -10.90 -10.87
C ARG A 116 8.18 -11.84 -11.46
N ASN A 117 8.22 -11.92 -12.79
CA ASN A 117 9.22 -12.69 -13.51
C ASN A 117 10.16 -11.75 -14.27
N ARG A 118 11.48 -11.87 -14.08
CA ARG A 118 12.51 -11.10 -14.81
C ARG A 118 12.33 -11.11 -16.32
N TRP A 119 11.97 -12.27 -16.89
CA TRP A 119 11.76 -12.44 -18.33
C TRP A 119 10.59 -11.64 -18.85
N SER A 120 9.63 -11.33 -17.98
CA SER A 120 8.47 -10.53 -18.35
C SER A 120 8.88 -9.09 -18.72
N LEU A 121 9.98 -8.57 -18.19
CA LEU A 121 10.54 -7.27 -18.60
C LEU A 121 11.31 -7.38 -19.91
N VAL A 122 12.09 -8.44 -20.07
CA VAL A 122 12.87 -8.71 -21.30
C VAL A 122 11.94 -8.83 -22.49
N TRP A 123 10.89 -9.66 -22.40
CA TRP A 123 9.93 -9.82 -23.49
C TRP A 123 9.21 -8.52 -23.84
N ARG A 124 8.83 -7.73 -22.84
CA ARG A 124 8.22 -6.42 -23.10
C ARG A 124 9.17 -5.48 -23.83
N SER A 125 10.43 -5.39 -23.40
CA SER A 125 11.45 -4.59 -24.09
C SER A 125 11.81 -5.15 -25.49
N ALA A 126 11.69 -6.46 -25.69
CA ALA A 126 11.92 -7.10 -26.97
C ALA A 126 10.84 -6.76 -28.00
N VAL A 127 9.57 -6.74 -27.57
CA VAL A 127 8.44 -6.35 -28.41
C VAL A 127 8.42 -4.83 -28.62
N PHE A 128 8.54 -4.07 -27.54
CA PHE A 128 8.55 -2.60 -27.58
C PHE A 128 9.75 -2.06 -26.78
N PRO A 129 10.74 -1.48 -27.48
CA PRO A 129 11.90 -0.86 -26.86
C PRO A 129 11.53 0.10 -25.72
N GLY A 130 12.10 -0.12 -24.53
CA GLY A 130 11.81 0.64 -23.32
C GLY A 130 10.58 0.18 -22.48
N TRP A 131 9.71 -0.70 -22.98
CA TRP A 131 8.47 -1.07 -22.29
C TRP A 131 8.70 -1.85 -20.98
N GLY A 132 9.71 -2.73 -20.94
CA GLY A 132 10.09 -3.43 -19.71
C GLY A 132 10.42 -2.45 -18.58
N HIS A 133 11.32 -1.50 -18.86
CA HIS A 133 11.71 -0.47 -17.87
C HIS A 133 10.53 0.40 -17.44
N TYR A 134 9.59 0.69 -18.36
CA TYR A 134 8.37 1.39 -18.01
C TYR A 134 7.51 0.60 -17.00
N LYS A 135 7.43 -0.72 -17.16
CA LYS A 135 6.66 -1.60 -16.25
C LYS A 135 7.32 -1.77 -14.88
N SER A 136 8.64 -1.74 -14.79
CA SER A 136 9.38 -1.80 -13.52
C SER A 136 9.43 -0.46 -12.75
N ASP A 137 8.57 0.49 -13.11
CA ASP A 137 8.53 1.86 -12.56
C ASP A 137 9.85 2.65 -12.78
N ARG A 138 10.62 2.27 -13.80
CA ARG A 138 11.84 2.96 -14.24
C ARG A 138 11.53 3.74 -15.53
N LYS A 139 10.48 4.57 -15.49
CA LYS A 139 9.91 5.24 -16.68
C LYS A 139 10.93 6.07 -17.46
N LYS A 140 11.82 6.79 -16.75
CA LYS A 140 12.88 7.60 -17.38
C LYS A 140 13.77 6.77 -18.29
N ILE A 141 14.22 5.61 -17.80
CA ILE A 141 15.05 4.67 -18.57
C ILE A 141 14.27 4.13 -19.77
N GLY A 142 13.00 3.77 -19.56
CA GLY A 142 12.12 3.32 -20.65
C GLY A 142 11.98 4.36 -21.77
N ILE A 143 11.78 5.62 -21.41
CA ILE A 143 11.69 6.73 -22.38
C ILE A 143 13.00 6.91 -23.14
N VAL A 144 14.16 6.84 -22.47
CA VAL A 144 15.47 7.00 -23.11
C VAL A 144 15.73 5.90 -24.14
N TYR A 145 15.50 4.62 -23.81
CA TYR A 145 15.69 3.54 -24.78
C TYR A 145 14.67 3.60 -25.91
N GLY A 146 13.40 3.89 -25.58
CA GLY A 146 12.35 4.05 -26.57
C GLY A 146 12.68 5.16 -27.57
N SER A 147 13.09 6.35 -27.09
CA SER A 147 13.44 7.47 -27.96
C SER A 147 14.67 7.15 -28.81
N LEU A 148 15.75 6.63 -28.22
CA LEU A 148 16.97 6.29 -28.94
C LEU A 148 16.71 5.27 -30.06
N PHE A 149 15.98 4.19 -29.75
CA PHE A 149 15.67 3.17 -30.74
C PHE A 149 14.80 3.72 -31.88
N TRP A 150 13.67 4.37 -31.55
CA TRP A 150 12.75 4.85 -32.59
C TRP A 150 13.35 5.97 -33.42
N SER A 151 14.15 6.87 -32.83
CA SER A 151 14.94 7.84 -33.60
C SER A 151 15.93 7.16 -34.54
N GLY A 152 16.64 6.12 -34.08
CA GLY A 152 17.54 5.33 -34.93
C GLY A 152 16.82 4.66 -36.10
N VAL A 153 15.65 4.06 -35.86
CA VAL A 153 14.80 3.46 -36.91
C VAL A 153 14.37 4.52 -37.93
N ILE A 154 13.86 5.67 -37.48
CA ILE A 154 13.41 6.75 -38.37
C ILE A 154 14.57 7.26 -39.24
N LEU A 155 15.74 7.50 -38.64
CA LEU A 155 16.92 7.92 -39.40
C LEU A 155 17.37 6.86 -40.41
N THR A 156 17.31 5.58 -40.04
CA THR A 156 17.66 4.47 -40.94
C THR A 156 16.71 4.41 -42.14
N LEU A 157 15.41 4.63 -41.94
CA LEU A 157 14.44 4.69 -43.04
C LEU A 157 14.74 5.86 -43.99
N ILE A 158 15.02 7.05 -43.45
CA ILE A 158 15.38 8.24 -44.24
C ILE A 158 16.66 8.00 -45.07
N VAL A 159 17.66 7.34 -44.49
CA VAL A 159 18.92 7.05 -45.19
C VAL A 159 18.76 5.91 -46.21
N SER A 160 17.87 4.94 -45.95
CA SER A 160 17.54 3.87 -46.91
C SER A 160 17.04 4.42 -48.24
N ASP A 161 16.18 5.45 -48.21
CA ASP A 161 15.68 6.09 -49.44
C ASP A 161 16.82 6.73 -50.24
N ARG A 162 17.79 7.37 -49.56
CA ARG A 162 18.98 7.97 -50.19
C ARG A 162 19.88 6.93 -50.84
N VAL A 163 19.96 5.71 -50.31
CA VAL A 163 20.70 4.62 -50.96
C VAL A 163 20.09 4.29 -52.31
N GLY A 164 18.76 4.25 -52.40
CA GLY A 164 18.04 4.02 -53.67
C GLY A 164 18.28 5.13 -54.69
N GLU A 165 18.17 6.39 -54.26
CA GLU A 165 18.44 7.56 -55.10
C GLU A 165 19.87 7.56 -55.64
N LYS A 166 20.87 7.41 -54.75
CA LYS A 166 22.29 7.41 -55.13
C LYS A 166 22.69 6.20 -55.96
N LYS A 167 22.03 5.06 -55.77
CA LYS A 167 22.19 3.90 -56.65
C LYS A 167 21.74 4.23 -58.08
N SER A 168 20.58 4.85 -58.23
CA SER A 168 20.05 5.25 -59.54
C SER A 168 20.97 6.26 -60.25
N GLU A 169 21.44 7.29 -59.53
CA GLU A 169 22.42 8.26 -60.06
C GLU A 169 23.71 7.59 -60.55
N TYR A 170 24.25 6.64 -59.76
CA TYR A 170 25.43 5.86 -60.13
C TYR A 170 25.18 4.99 -61.37
N GLU A 171 24.07 4.26 -61.42
CA GLU A 171 23.75 3.39 -62.56
C GLU A 171 23.55 4.19 -63.86
N ASN A 172 22.88 5.34 -63.79
CA ASN A 172 22.72 6.22 -64.94
C ASN A 172 24.08 6.76 -65.42
N SER A 173 24.93 7.20 -64.49
CA SER A 173 26.28 7.69 -64.81
C SER A 173 27.17 6.58 -65.37
N ALA A 174 27.06 5.36 -64.84
CA ALA A 174 27.76 4.18 -65.36
C ALA A 174 27.31 3.84 -66.78
N ARG A 175 26.02 3.94 -67.09
CA ARG A 175 25.48 3.75 -68.44
C ARG A 175 25.98 4.83 -69.41
N ILE A 176 26.01 6.09 -69.00
CA ILE A 176 26.57 7.19 -69.82
C ILE A 176 28.07 6.96 -70.05
N GLY A 177 28.81 6.59 -69.00
CA GLY A 177 30.23 6.25 -69.10
C GLY A 177 30.50 5.07 -70.03
N GLN A 178 29.56 4.12 -70.15
CA GLN A 178 29.67 3.01 -71.10
C GLN A 178 29.68 3.44 -72.57
N ILE A 179 28.97 4.52 -72.90
CA ILE A 179 28.88 5.08 -74.25
C ILE A 179 30.18 5.81 -74.64
N SER A 180 31.03 6.17 -73.67
CA SER A 180 32.33 6.80 -73.94
C SER A 180 33.40 5.75 -74.25
N ASP A 181 34.00 5.82 -75.46
CA ASP A 181 35.14 4.97 -75.86
C ASP A 181 36.42 5.24 -75.04
N TYR A 182 36.49 6.39 -74.35
CA TYR A 182 37.68 6.80 -73.59
C TYR A 182 37.57 6.41 -72.11
N ALA A 183 38.43 5.50 -71.66
CA ALA A 183 38.45 4.99 -70.28
C ALA A 183 38.62 6.08 -69.21
N LEU A 184 39.40 7.14 -69.49
CA LEU A 184 39.61 8.24 -68.54
C LEU A 184 38.34 9.09 -68.34
N ILE A 185 37.58 9.34 -69.40
CA ILE A 185 36.33 10.12 -69.33
C ILE A 185 35.25 9.31 -68.59
N ARG A 186 35.19 8.00 -68.85
CA ARG A 186 34.34 7.06 -68.13
C ARG A 186 34.61 7.08 -66.63
N GLU A 187 35.87 6.95 -66.21
CA GLU A 187 36.21 6.94 -64.79
C GLU A 187 35.90 8.29 -64.13
N MET A 188 36.18 9.42 -64.80
CA MET A 188 35.90 10.75 -64.27
C MET A 188 34.40 10.98 -63.99
N ILE A 189 33.52 10.51 -64.87
CA ILE A 189 32.06 10.65 -64.71
C ILE A 189 31.52 9.73 -63.61
N VAL A 190 32.06 8.52 -63.49
CA VAL A 190 31.52 7.47 -62.62
C VAL A 190 32.10 7.52 -61.20
N HIS A 191 33.35 7.96 -61.04
CA HIS A 191 34.07 7.90 -59.77
C HIS A 191 33.37 8.67 -58.64
N GLU A 192 32.95 9.91 -58.90
CA GLU A 192 32.26 10.74 -57.90
C GLU A 192 30.95 10.08 -57.44
N LYS A 193 30.11 9.65 -58.38
CA LYS A 193 28.82 9.01 -58.09
C LYS A 193 28.96 7.65 -57.42
N ARG A 194 29.99 6.89 -57.77
CA ARG A 194 30.34 5.64 -57.09
C ARG A 194 30.72 5.90 -55.63
N SER A 195 31.51 6.94 -55.38
CA SER A 195 31.92 7.33 -54.02
C SER A 195 30.71 7.77 -53.18
N GLU A 196 29.83 8.60 -53.73
CA GLU A 196 28.58 9.01 -53.07
C GLU A 196 27.67 7.82 -52.73
N TYR A 197 27.51 6.88 -53.67
CA TYR A 197 26.73 5.65 -53.44
C TYR A 197 27.37 4.76 -52.37
N LYS A 198 28.69 4.58 -52.40
CA LYS A 198 29.40 3.81 -51.38
C LYS A 198 29.23 4.44 -50.00
N LYS A 199 29.32 5.78 -49.92
CA LYS A 199 29.11 6.52 -48.68
C LYS A 199 27.68 6.37 -48.14
N SER A 200 26.65 6.44 -49.01
CA SER A 200 25.27 6.27 -48.55
C SER A 200 24.99 4.87 -48.01
N ILE A 201 25.62 3.83 -48.58
CA ILE A 201 25.59 2.47 -48.04
C ILE A 201 26.27 2.41 -46.67
N ASP A 202 27.45 3.01 -46.52
CA ASP A 202 28.19 3.02 -45.26
C ASP A 202 27.40 3.74 -44.16
N ASP A 203 26.82 4.90 -44.47
CA ASP A 203 25.94 5.65 -43.56
C ASP A 203 24.73 4.80 -43.13
N TYR A 204 24.09 4.09 -44.07
CA TYR A 204 22.98 3.17 -43.78
C TYR A 204 23.41 2.02 -42.86
N GLN A 205 24.55 1.38 -43.15
CA GLN A 205 25.08 0.26 -42.38
C GLN A 205 25.46 0.71 -40.96
N ASN A 206 26.13 1.84 -40.82
CA ASN A 206 26.53 2.39 -39.53
C ASN A 206 25.32 2.77 -38.66
N LEU A 207 24.30 3.41 -39.25
CA LEU A 207 23.05 3.72 -38.53
C LEU A 207 22.26 2.47 -38.14
N THR A 208 22.15 1.51 -39.06
CA THR A 208 21.46 0.23 -38.79
C THR A 208 22.18 -0.52 -37.68
N MET A 209 23.51 -0.63 -37.75
CA MET A 209 24.33 -1.27 -36.72
C MET A 209 24.18 -0.56 -35.38
N GLY A 210 24.24 0.77 -35.35
CA GLY A 210 24.01 1.55 -34.13
C GLY A 210 22.64 1.29 -33.51
N THR A 211 21.58 1.26 -34.34
CA THR A 211 20.22 0.95 -33.90
C THR A 211 20.11 -0.48 -33.33
N VAL A 212 20.71 -1.47 -34.00
CA VAL A 212 20.76 -2.86 -33.52
C VAL A 212 21.54 -2.98 -32.21
N LEU A 213 22.67 -2.29 -32.07
CA LEU A 213 23.45 -2.27 -30.83
C LEU A 213 22.65 -1.68 -29.67
N VAL A 214 21.96 -0.56 -29.87
CA VAL A 214 21.07 0.04 -28.86
C VAL A 214 20.00 -0.97 -28.44
N TYR A 215 19.41 -1.70 -29.39
CA TYR A 215 18.44 -2.76 -29.10
C TYR A 215 19.03 -3.90 -28.27
N LEU A 216 20.24 -4.38 -28.55
CA LEU A 216 20.88 -5.43 -27.76
C LEU A 216 21.26 -4.95 -26.35
N ILE A 217 21.77 -3.73 -26.24
CA ILE A 217 22.10 -3.09 -24.95
C ILE A 217 20.84 -2.98 -24.09
N GLN A 218 19.72 -2.54 -24.66
CA GLN A 218 18.46 -2.43 -23.91
C GLN A 218 18.00 -3.78 -23.37
N LEU A 219 18.12 -4.87 -24.16
CA LEU A 219 17.64 -6.19 -23.75
C LEU A 219 18.45 -6.71 -22.59
N THR A 220 19.77 -6.53 -22.68
CA THR A 220 20.72 -6.85 -21.62
C THR A 220 20.40 -6.07 -20.36
N HIS A 221 20.18 -4.76 -20.48
CA HIS A 221 19.85 -3.92 -19.33
C HIS A 221 18.47 -4.23 -18.73
N SER A 222 17.49 -4.63 -19.56
CA SER A 222 16.18 -5.11 -19.12
C SER A 222 16.30 -6.39 -18.30
N TYR A 223 17.19 -7.30 -18.67
CA TYR A 223 17.47 -8.52 -17.92
C TYR A 223 18.03 -8.21 -16.52
N PHE A 224 19.07 -7.37 -16.45
CA PHE A 224 19.65 -6.96 -15.16
C PHE A 224 18.66 -6.19 -14.28
N THR A 225 17.90 -5.27 -14.88
CA THR A 225 16.81 -4.59 -14.18
C THR A 225 15.77 -5.58 -13.67
N GLY A 226 15.52 -6.67 -14.40
CA GLY A 226 14.60 -7.71 -13.96
C GLY A 226 15.07 -8.50 -12.75
N ILE A 227 16.38 -8.69 -12.58
CA ILE A 227 16.95 -9.31 -11.38
C ILE A 227 16.68 -8.43 -10.15
N ASP A 228 16.86 -7.12 -10.25
CA ASP A 228 16.54 -6.19 -9.17
C ASP A 228 15.03 -6.19 -8.89
N TRP A 229 14.23 -6.09 -9.94
CA TRP A 229 12.77 -5.98 -9.86
C TRP A 229 12.08 -7.21 -9.24
N GLU A 230 12.65 -8.40 -9.45
CA GLU A 230 12.19 -9.64 -8.83
C GLU A 230 12.40 -9.64 -7.31
N LYS A 231 13.45 -8.97 -6.83
CA LYS A 231 13.81 -8.87 -5.40
C LYS A 231 13.19 -7.65 -4.69
N GLU A 232 12.70 -6.67 -5.45
CA GLU A 232 12.08 -5.45 -4.89
C GLU A 232 10.78 -5.79 -4.13
N GLU A 233 10.79 -5.61 -2.82
CA GLU A 233 9.58 -5.57 -1.99
C GLU A 233 8.78 -4.31 -2.32
N ILE A 234 7.49 -4.47 -2.62
CA ILE A 234 6.57 -3.34 -2.85
C ILE A 234 5.35 -3.40 -1.95
N ALA A 235 4.90 -2.23 -1.52
CA ALA A 235 3.57 -2.02 -0.96
C ALA A 235 2.75 -1.15 -1.93
N ILE A 236 1.46 -1.43 -2.06
CA ILE A 236 0.55 -0.62 -2.86
C ILE A 236 -0.28 0.20 -1.87
N THR A 237 -0.23 1.53 -1.97
CA THR A 237 -1.07 2.38 -1.13
C THR A 237 -2.55 2.28 -1.57
N PRO A 238 -3.52 2.60 -0.70
CA PRO A 238 -4.94 2.72 -1.09
C PRO A 238 -5.17 3.67 -2.27
N GLN A 239 -4.28 4.64 -2.46
CA GLN A 239 -4.27 5.61 -3.57
C GLN A 239 -3.64 5.07 -4.87
N GLY A 240 -3.14 3.83 -4.87
CA GLY A 240 -2.57 3.15 -6.04
C GLY A 240 -1.10 3.49 -6.35
N SER A 241 -0.41 4.22 -5.47
CA SER A 241 1.04 4.46 -5.63
C SER A 241 1.87 3.26 -5.17
N ILE A 242 2.95 2.98 -5.89
CA ILE A 242 3.86 1.85 -5.62
C ILE A 242 4.96 2.35 -4.68
N LEU A 243 4.94 1.87 -3.44
CA LEU A 243 6.02 2.10 -2.47
C LEU A 243 7.08 1.02 -2.61
N LYS A 244 8.35 1.42 -2.68
CA LYS A 244 9.53 0.54 -2.67
C LYS A 244 10.30 0.77 -1.38
N LYS A 245 10.93 -0.29 -0.88
CA LYS A 245 11.76 -0.21 0.32
C LYS A 245 12.94 0.72 0.11
N GLY A 246 13.20 1.61 1.08
CA GLY A 246 14.29 2.58 1.06
C GLY A 246 13.85 4.00 0.68
N ILE A 247 14.79 4.79 0.15
CA ILE A 247 14.56 6.19 -0.25
C ILE A 247 13.97 6.20 -1.67
N GLN A 248 12.82 6.84 -1.83
CA GLN A 248 12.18 7.11 -3.11
C GLN A 248 12.13 8.61 -3.37
N LEU A 249 12.59 9.01 -4.55
CA LEU A 249 12.43 10.36 -5.08
C LEU A 249 11.39 10.33 -6.18
N ASP A 250 10.24 10.93 -5.93
CA ASP A 250 9.17 11.05 -6.90
C ASP A 250 9.06 12.49 -7.37
N SER A 251 8.82 12.67 -8.67
CA SER A 251 8.60 14.01 -9.26
C SER A 251 7.31 13.96 -10.03
N MET A 252 6.33 14.69 -9.53
CA MET A 252 4.98 14.73 -10.06
C MET A 252 4.76 16.08 -10.72
N LYS A 253 4.18 16.04 -11.92
CA LYS A 253 3.69 17.22 -12.62
C LYS A 253 2.20 17.34 -12.31
N GLU A 254 1.81 18.34 -11.54
CA GLU A 254 0.40 18.63 -11.32
C GLU A 254 -0.11 19.56 -12.43
N THR A 255 -1.17 19.15 -13.11
CA THR A 255 -1.89 20.00 -14.05
C THR A 255 -3.21 20.39 -13.42
N ASN A 256 -3.32 21.65 -12.99
CA ASN A 256 -4.57 22.21 -12.48
C ASN A 256 -5.53 22.41 -13.66
N PHE A 257 -6.40 21.42 -13.93
CA PHE A 257 -7.38 21.49 -15.02
C PHE A 257 -8.52 22.50 -14.77
N LEU A 258 -8.65 23.01 -13.54
CA LEU A 258 -9.74 23.90 -13.12
C LEU A 258 -9.44 25.40 -13.30
N ASN A 259 -8.23 25.78 -13.72
CA ASN A 259 -7.86 27.18 -13.91
C ASN A 259 -7.43 27.42 -15.37
N SER A 260 -8.36 27.82 -16.22
CA SER A 260 -8.13 27.99 -17.67
C SER A 260 -7.32 29.24 -18.04
N GLU A 261 -7.13 30.19 -17.10
CA GLU A 261 -6.49 31.47 -17.38
C GLU A 261 -4.96 31.48 -17.17
N SER A 262 -4.41 30.50 -16.46
CA SER A 262 -2.95 30.34 -16.38
C SER A 262 -2.58 28.87 -16.38
N ARG A 263 -1.90 28.42 -17.44
CA ARG A 263 -1.19 27.13 -17.45
C ARG A 263 0.04 27.24 -16.56
N ALA A 264 -0.17 27.45 -15.26
CA ALA A 264 0.87 27.36 -14.26
C ALA A 264 1.27 25.89 -14.14
N PHE A 265 2.46 25.56 -14.64
CA PHE A 265 3.05 24.24 -14.47
C PHE A 265 3.70 24.19 -13.10
N ASP A 266 3.07 23.50 -12.14
CA ASP A 266 3.65 23.31 -10.83
C ASP A 266 4.40 21.97 -10.77
N TRP A 267 5.59 21.99 -10.18
CA TRP A 267 6.46 20.84 -10.09
C TRP A 267 6.61 20.46 -8.62
N LYS A 268 6.07 19.30 -8.26
CA LYS A 268 6.23 18.76 -6.91
C LYS A 268 7.32 17.70 -6.92
N THR A 269 8.30 17.86 -6.04
CA THR A 269 9.27 16.81 -5.74
C THR A 269 8.97 16.29 -4.34
N GLU A 270 8.89 14.96 -4.21
CA GLU A 270 8.62 14.31 -2.94
C GLU A 270 9.72 13.31 -2.65
N VAL A 271 10.31 13.41 -1.46
CA VAL A 271 11.27 12.45 -0.93
C VAL A 271 10.54 11.62 0.12
N ARG A 272 10.45 10.31 -0.09
CA ARG A 272 9.87 9.38 0.88
C ARG A 272 10.89 8.33 1.30
N TYR A 273 10.85 7.95 2.56
CA TYR A 273 11.56 6.77 3.07
C TYR A 273 10.52 5.74 3.50
N SER A 274 10.58 4.53 2.93
CA SER A 274 9.65 3.45 3.23
C SER A 274 10.40 2.25 3.77
N TRP A 275 9.98 1.79 4.96
CA TRP A 275 10.50 0.58 5.58
C TRP A 275 9.35 -0.42 5.72
N PHE A 276 9.57 -1.65 5.25
CA PHE A 276 8.62 -2.75 5.39
C PHE A 276 9.14 -3.70 6.48
N PHE A 277 8.26 -4.07 7.42
CA PHE A 277 8.50 -5.01 8.51
C PHE A 277 7.96 -6.39 8.18
#